data_AF-A0A5F8A401-F1
#
_entry.id   AF-A0A5F8A401-F1
#
_cell.length_a   1.000
_cell.length_b   1.000
_cell.length_c   1.000
_cell.angle_alpha   90.00
_cell.angle_beta   90.00
_cell.angle_gamma   90.00
#
_symmetry.space_group_name_H-M   'P 1'
#
loop_
_entity.id
_entity.type
_entity.pdbx_description
1 polymer ?
#
loop_
_entity_poly.entity_id
_entity_poly.type
_entity_poly.pdbx_seq_one_letter_code
_entity_poly.pdbx_strand_id
1 'polypeptide(L)'
;MAYDADISKSKNHTTHNQSRKWHRNGIKKPRSQRYESLKGVDPKFLRNMCFAKKHNKKGLKKMQANSVKAMSARAEAIKALIKPKEVKPKIPKGVSRKLDRLAYIAHPKLGSTVKPHLH
;
A
#
# COMPACT_ATOMS: atom_id res chain seq x y z
N MET A 1 59.50 -43.57 33.35
CA MET A 1 60.07 -43.11 32.06
C MET A 1 58.90 -43.06 31.10
N ALA A 2 58.15 -41.96 31.06
CA ALA A 2 58.38 -40.73 30.29
C ALA A 2 57.25 -40.68 29.25
N TYR A 3 56.25 -39.83 29.50
CA TYR A 3 55.14 -39.60 28.59
C TYR A 3 55.66 -38.70 27.48
N ASP A 4 56.13 -39.29 26.38
CA ASP A 4 56.46 -38.55 25.16
C ASP A 4 55.16 -38.10 24.49
N ALA A 5 54.57 -37.04 25.02
CA ALA A 5 53.49 -36.32 24.36
C ALA A 5 54.11 -35.52 23.20
N ASP A 6 54.01 -36.06 21.98
CA ASP A 6 54.34 -35.36 20.73
C ASP A 6 53.51 -34.07 20.64
N ILE A 7 54.12 -32.93 20.99
CA ILE A 7 53.53 -31.60 20.82
C ILE A 7 53.60 -31.28 19.32
N SER A 8 52.71 -31.91 18.57
CA SER A 8 52.49 -31.66 17.16
C SER A 8 51.71 -30.35 16.97
N LYS A 9 52.14 -29.54 16.01
CA LYS A 9 51.56 -28.21 15.74
C LYS A 9 50.07 -28.32 15.38
N SER A 10 49.21 -27.62 16.12
CA SER A 10 47.77 -27.55 15.84
C SER A 10 47.40 -26.34 14.97
N LYS A 11 46.20 -26.33 14.39
CA LYS A 11 45.72 -25.21 13.56
C LYS A 11 45.31 -24.03 14.43
N ASN A 12 45.95 -22.88 14.23
CA ASN A 12 45.76 -21.68 15.04
C ASN A 12 44.41 -20.95 14.83
N HIS A 13 43.76 -21.08 13.66
CA HIS A 13 42.51 -20.37 13.35
C HIS A 13 41.71 -21.03 12.20
N THR A 14 40.36 -21.02 12.28
CA THR A 14 39.47 -21.48 11.19
C THR A 14 38.07 -20.84 11.21
N THR A 15 37.60 -20.42 10.03
CA THR A 15 36.23 -19.93 9.79
C THR A 15 35.39 -20.96 8.99
N HIS A 16 35.93 -22.16 8.75
CA HIS A 16 35.41 -23.15 7.78
C HIS A 16 33.91 -23.48 7.93
N ASN A 17 33.43 -23.73 9.15
CA ASN A 17 32.03 -24.09 9.39
C ASN A 17 31.18 -22.94 9.96
N GLN A 18 31.72 -21.72 10.05
CA GLN A 18 31.00 -20.60 10.67
C GLN A 18 29.84 -20.14 9.79
N SER A 19 30.11 -19.93 8.49
CA SER A 19 29.08 -19.52 7.52
C SER A 19 27.93 -20.53 7.46
N ARG A 20 28.23 -21.84 7.40
CA ARG A 20 27.19 -22.88 7.38
C ARG A 20 26.28 -22.82 8.61
N LYS A 21 26.84 -22.60 9.81
CA LYS A 21 26.06 -22.45 11.05
C LYS A 21 25.18 -21.21 11.03
N TRP A 22 25.70 -20.05 10.59
CA TRP A 22 24.92 -18.81 10.50
C TRP A 22 23.73 -18.94 9.55
N HIS A 23 23.90 -19.68 8.45
CA HIS A 23 22.86 -19.88 7.45
C HIS A 23 21.87 -21.02 7.77
N ARG A 24 22.15 -21.90 8.75
CA ARG A 24 21.17 -22.95 9.15
C ARG A 24 19.82 -22.37 9.55
N ASN A 25 19.82 -21.27 10.29
CA ASN A 25 18.60 -20.55 10.69
C ASN A 25 18.31 -19.32 9.81
N GLY A 26 19.21 -19.04 8.86
CA GLY A 26 19.21 -17.84 8.02
C GLY A 26 19.59 -16.58 8.77
N ILE A 27 20.44 -15.75 8.16
CA ILE A 27 20.80 -14.44 8.69
C ILE A 27 19.63 -13.48 8.42
N LYS A 28 18.81 -13.23 9.45
CA LYS A 28 17.63 -12.36 9.33
C LYS A 28 18.05 -10.88 9.37
N LYS A 29 17.45 -10.08 8.49
CA LYS A 29 17.56 -8.61 8.55
C LYS A 29 16.79 -8.09 9.77
N PRO A 30 17.20 -6.96 10.38
CA PRO A 30 16.40 -6.32 11.41
C PRO A 30 15.01 -5.96 10.85
N ARG A 31 13.98 -6.08 11.69
CA ARG A 31 12.62 -5.73 11.32
C ARG A 31 12.50 -4.21 11.19
N SER A 32 12.10 -3.71 10.02
CA SER A 32 11.75 -2.31 9.84
C SER A 32 10.37 -2.03 10.44
N GLN A 33 10.24 -0.97 11.25
CA GLN A 33 8.95 -0.53 11.80
C GLN A 33 8.51 0.79 11.14
N ARG A 34 7.20 0.97 10.93
CA ARG A 34 6.66 2.22 10.32
C ARG A 34 7.01 3.47 11.14
N TYR A 35 7.01 3.34 12.46
CA TYR A 35 7.35 4.40 13.40
C TYR A 35 8.46 3.91 14.33
N GLU A 36 9.67 4.40 14.12
CA GLU A 36 10.84 4.11 14.95
C GLU A 36 10.87 4.97 16.22
N SER A 37 11.69 4.58 17.19
CA SER A 37 11.88 5.36 18.42
C SER A 37 12.63 6.67 18.15
N LEU A 38 12.30 7.73 18.91
CA LEU A 38 12.99 9.03 18.82
C LEU A 38 14.19 9.13 19.79
N LYS A 39 14.76 8.00 20.22
CA LYS A 39 15.92 7.96 21.12
C LYS A 39 17.15 8.49 20.37
N GLY A 40 17.89 9.40 21.00
CA GLY A 40 19.08 10.02 20.41
C GLY A 40 18.80 11.29 19.58
N VAL A 41 17.53 11.71 19.46
CA VAL A 41 17.17 13.01 18.87
C VAL A 41 17.47 14.13 19.86
N ASP A 42 17.85 15.31 19.35
CA ASP A 42 18.18 16.50 20.14
C ASP A 42 17.12 16.80 21.23
N PRO A 43 17.50 16.88 22.52
CA PRO A 43 16.58 17.18 23.60
C PRO A 43 15.81 18.49 23.42
N LYS A 44 16.44 19.55 22.87
CA LYS A 44 15.76 20.84 22.68
C LYS A 44 14.61 20.72 21.67
N PHE A 45 14.85 20.03 20.56
CA PHE A 45 13.81 19.68 19.59
C PHE A 45 12.69 18.83 20.22
N LEU A 46 13.04 17.78 20.98
CA LEU A 46 12.06 16.90 21.61
C LEU A 46 11.16 17.66 22.60
N ARG A 47 11.73 18.58 23.39
CA ARG A 47 10.94 19.41 24.30
C ARG A 47 9.89 20.23 23.54
N ASN A 48 10.29 20.92 22.48
CA ASN A 48 9.36 21.70 21.66
C ASN A 48 8.25 20.82 21.03
N MET A 49 8.62 19.69 20.42
CA MET A 49 7.66 18.78 19.82
C MET A 49 6.67 18.22 20.86
N CYS A 50 7.11 17.91 22.07
CA CYS A 50 6.25 17.50 23.18
C CYS A 50 5.27 18.61 23.58
N PHE A 51 5.72 19.86 23.66
CA PHE A 51 4.83 21.00 23.94
C PHE A 51 3.80 21.22 22.84
N ALA A 52 4.20 21.14 21.57
CA ALA A 52 3.28 21.25 20.43
C ALA A 52 2.19 20.16 20.50
N LYS A 53 2.60 18.90 20.69
CA LYS A 53 1.68 17.76 20.86
C LYS A 53 0.74 17.95 22.06
N LYS A 54 1.26 18.45 23.19
CA LYS A 54 0.48 18.72 24.41
C LYS A 54 -0.67 19.71 24.17
N HIS A 55 -0.45 20.73 23.34
CA HIS A 55 -1.43 21.81 23.15
C HIS A 55 -2.33 21.67 21.92
N ASN A 56 -2.21 20.60 21.14
CA ASN A 56 -3.05 20.34 19.95
C ASN A 56 -4.57 20.36 20.24
N LYS A 57 -5.00 20.01 21.46
CA LYS A 57 -6.41 20.03 21.87
C LYS A 57 -7.05 21.43 21.77
N LYS A 58 -6.26 22.50 21.92
CA LYS A 58 -6.77 23.89 21.85
C LYS A 58 -7.33 24.25 20.47
N GLY A 59 -6.75 23.71 19.40
CA GLY A 59 -7.13 24.00 18.01
C GLY A 59 -8.26 23.13 17.46
N LEU A 60 -8.75 22.16 18.24
CA LEU A 60 -9.60 21.07 17.73
C LEU A 60 -10.92 21.58 17.13
N LYS A 61 -11.59 22.54 17.78
CA LYS A 61 -12.86 23.10 17.28
C LYS A 61 -12.69 23.80 15.91
N LYS A 62 -11.62 24.56 15.75
CA LYS A 62 -11.30 25.25 14.48
C LYS A 62 -11.00 24.24 13.37
N MET A 63 -10.26 23.18 13.69
CA MET A 63 -9.95 22.09 12.76
C MET A 63 -11.21 21.35 12.31
N GLN A 64 -12.10 21.01 13.25
CA GLN A 64 -13.38 20.35 12.93
C GLN A 64 -14.28 21.22 12.06
N ALA A 65 -14.40 22.52 12.38
CA ALA A 65 -15.20 23.43 11.56
C ALA A 65 -14.65 23.53 10.13
N ASN A 66 -13.32 23.58 9.96
CA ASN A 66 -12.70 23.59 8.66
C ASN A 66 -12.91 22.26 7.90
N SER A 67 -12.75 21.13 8.57
CA SER A 67 -12.93 19.81 7.93
C SER A 67 -14.38 19.57 7.51
N VAL A 68 -15.36 19.99 8.32
CA VAL A 68 -16.79 19.93 7.96
C VAL A 68 -17.07 20.79 6.73
N LYS A 69 -16.54 22.03 6.68
CA LYS A 69 -16.68 22.90 5.50
C LYS A 69 -16.04 22.28 4.25
N ALA A 70 -14.88 21.65 4.39
CA ALA A 70 -14.23 20.97 3.27
C ALA A 70 -15.02 19.74 2.80
N MET A 71 -15.61 18.97 3.72
CA MET A 71 -16.47 17.83 3.40
C MET A 71 -17.76 18.26 2.70
N SER A 72 -18.41 19.33 3.16
CA SER A 72 -19.64 19.85 2.52
C SER A 72 -19.36 20.34 1.09
N ALA A 73 -18.28 21.09 0.88
CA ALA A 73 -17.87 21.54 -0.46
C ALA A 73 -17.59 20.36 -1.40
N ARG A 74 -16.94 19.30 -0.90
CA ARG A 74 -16.73 18.05 -1.67
C ARG A 74 -18.06 17.38 -2.02
N ALA A 75 -19.00 17.31 -1.08
CA ALA A 75 -20.31 16.72 -1.32
C ALA A 75 -21.11 17.50 -2.38
N GLU A 76 -21.07 18.84 -2.33
CA GLU A 76 -21.70 19.70 -3.35
C GLU A 76 -21.05 19.51 -4.73
N ALA A 77 -19.72 19.41 -4.80
CA ALA A 77 -19.01 19.15 -6.05
C ALA A 77 -19.39 17.79 -6.66
N ILE A 78 -19.47 16.73 -5.85
CA ILE A 78 -19.93 15.40 -6.29
C ILE A 78 -21.38 15.48 -6.78
N LYS A 79 -22.26 16.16 -6.04
CA LYS A 79 -23.65 16.35 -6.44
C LYS A 79 -23.76 17.10 -7.77
N ALA A 80 -22.94 18.13 -7.99
CA ALA A 80 -22.90 18.89 -9.23
C ALA A 80 -22.38 18.05 -10.42
N LEU A 81 -21.42 17.15 -10.18
CA LEU A 81 -20.94 16.21 -11.20
C LEU A 81 -22.00 15.17 -11.58
N ILE A 82 -22.73 14.64 -10.59
CA ILE A 82 -23.78 13.63 -10.80
C ILE A 82 -25.01 14.23 -11.48
N LYS A 83 -25.29 15.54 -11.29
CA LYS A 83 -26.37 16.20 -12.03
C LYS A 83 -26.10 16.09 -13.54
N PRO A 84 -27.02 15.52 -14.34
CA PRO A 84 -26.83 15.42 -15.77
C PRO A 84 -26.76 16.84 -16.35
N LYS A 85 -25.63 17.21 -16.94
CA LYS A 85 -25.59 18.33 -17.88
C LYS A 85 -26.53 17.97 -19.02
N GLU A 86 -27.52 18.81 -19.27
CA GLU A 86 -28.44 18.71 -20.42
C GLU A 86 -27.68 18.95 -21.73
N VAL A 87 -26.71 18.12 -22.05
CA VAL A 87 -26.14 18.04 -23.38
C VAL A 87 -27.12 17.21 -24.18
N LYS A 88 -27.89 17.88 -25.05
CA LYS A 88 -28.71 17.19 -26.05
C LYS A 88 -27.83 16.14 -26.75
N PRO A 89 -28.16 14.84 -26.66
CA PRO A 89 -27.36 13.83 -27.32
C PRO A 89 -27.46 14.01 -28.83
N LYS A 90 -26.44 14.64 -29.43
CA LYS A 90 -26.13 14.49 -30.86
C LYS A 90 -25.45 13.13 -31.03
N ILE A 91 -26.20 12.06 -30.76
CA ILE A 91 -25.75 10.71 -31.07
C ILE A 91 -25.86 10.57 -32.59
N PRO A 92 -24.75 10.37 -33.34
CA PRO A 92 -24.84 10.01 -34.74
C PRO A 92 -25.62 8.70 -34.81
N LYS A 93 -26.64 8.64 -35.65
CA LYS A 93 -27.47 7.43 -35.80
C LYS A 93 -26.55 6.26 -36.15
N GLY A 94 -26.36 5.36 -35.20
CA GLY A 94 -25.47 4.22 -35.31
C GLY A 94 -25.90 3.26 -36.42
N VAL A 95 -24.99 2.35 -36.76
CA VAL A 95 -25.20 1.28 -37.75
C VAL A 95 -26.47 0.49 -37.46
N SER A 96 -27.03 -0.16 -38.50
CA SER A 96 -28.33 -0.80 -38.43
C SER A 96 -28.46 -1.71 -37.19
N ARG A 97 -29.59 -1.61 -36.47
CA ARG A 97 -29.87 -2.40 -35.24
C ARG A 97 -29.62 -3.91 -35.38
N LYS A 98 -29.65 -4.42 -36.62
CA LYS A 98 -29.34 -5.82 -36.95
C LYS A 98 -27.85 -6.13 -36.71
N LEU A 99 -26.95 -5.24 -37.10
CA LEU A 99 -25.50 -5.43 -36.93
C LEU A 99 -25.10 -5.35 -35.46
N ASP A 100 -25.66 -4.41 -34.69
CA ASP A 100 -25.41 -4.32 -33.24
C ASP A 100 -25.89 -5.57 -32.50
N ARG A 101 -27.04 -6.13 -32.91
CA ARG A 101 -27.56 -7.39 -32.37
C ARG A 101 -26.63 -8.57 -32.68
N LEU A 102 -26.13 -8.67 -33.91
CA LEU A 102 -25.19 -9.74 -34.29
C LEU A 102 -23.86 -9.61 -33.55
N ALA A 103 -23.35 -8.39 -33.39
CA ALA A 103 -22.17 -8.13 -32.57
C ALA A 103 -22.42 -8.57 -31.12
N TYR A 104 -23.51 -8.13 -30.48
CA TYR A 104 -23.85 -8.53 -29.12
C TYR A 104 -23.96 -10.05 -28.94
N ILE A 105 -24.60 -10.75 -29.89
CA ILE A 105 -24.71 -12.21 -29.88
C ILE A 105 -23.33 -12.85 -30.04
N ALA A 106 -22.46 -12.35 -30.91
CA ALA A 106 -21.12 -12.90 -31.10
C ALA A 106 -20.20 -12.68 -29.88
N HIS A 107 -20.45 -11.64 -29.06
CA HIS A 107 -19.59 -11.28 -27.93
C HIS A 107 -19.47 -12.40 -26.89
N PRO A 108 -18.26 -12.77 -26.47
CA PRO A 108 -18.01 -13.97 -25.65
C PRO A 108 -18.56 -13.92 -24.23
N LYS A 109 -18.72 -12.72 -23.64
CA LYS A 109 -19.31 -12.54 -22.29
C LYS A 109 -20.77 -12.10 -22.31
N LEU A 110 -21.13 -11.27 -23.29
CA LEU A 110 -22.46 -10.65 -23.34
C LEU A 110 -23.47 -11.53 -24.10
N GLY A 111 -23.01 -12.22 -25.14
CA GLY A 111 -23.84 -13.12 -25.94
C GLY A 111 -23.87 -14.56 -25.42
N SER A 112 -23.06 -14.92 -24.43
CA SER A 112 -22.99 -16.30 -23.90
C SER A 112 -24.33 -16.80 -23.37
N THR A 113 -25.15 -15.91 -22.80
CA THR A 113 -26.49 -16.24 -22.30
C THR A 113 -27.50 -16.47 -23.42
N VAL A 114 -27.31 -15.85 -24.60
CA VAL A 114 -28.31 -15.84 -25.68
C VAL A 114 -27.96 -16.86 -26.77
N LYS A 115 -26.67 -17.13 -27.01
CA LYS A 115 -26.14 -18.15 -27.94
C LYS A 115 -26.79 -19.54 -27.80
N PRO A 116 -27.01 -20.11 -26.60
CA PRO A 116 -27.57 -21.46 -26.47
C PRO A 116 -29.07 -21.57 -26.78
N HIS A 117 -29.78 -20.44 -26.91
CA HIS A 117 -31.22 -20.40 -27.21
C HIS A 117 -31.53 -20.10 -28.68
N LEU A 118 -30.49 -20.01 -29.51
CA LEU A 118 -30.61 -19.88 -30.96
C LEU A 118 -30.46 -21.30 -31.54
N HIS A 119 -31.58 -21.86 -32.03
CA HIS A 119 -31.65 -23.17 -32.69
C HIS A 119 -31.50 -23.04 -34.20
#